data_AF-A0A831YA65-F1
#
_entry.id   AF-A0A831YA65-F1
#
_cell.length_a   1.000
_cell.length_b   1.000
_cell.length_c   1.000
_cell.angle_alpha   90.00
_cell.angle_beta   90.00
_cell.angle_gamma   90.00
#
_symmetry.space_group_name_H-M   'P 1'
#
loop_
_entity.id
_entity.type
_entity.pdbx_description
1 polymer ?
#
loop_
_entity_poly.entity_id
_entity_poly.type
_entity_poly.pdbx_seq_one_letter_code
_entity_poly.pdbx_strand_id
1 'polypeptide(L)'
;MIELRGNWVPDIDLNVLQKVTLLALAHHPVDLTGNQIRFIRTWLGLTQSEFGKLFGVTHPAVVKWEKKRNSVAKINLTTQRDIRLWVLDQLLTRDEDFRKAFKIVHKTQYTTKIDLIKFDVPIDLVAV
;
A
#
# COMPACT_ATOMS: atom_id res chain seq x y z
N MET A 1 4.53 5.89 -30.48
CA MET A 1 3.21 5.51 -31.04
C MET A 1 3.34 4.08 -31.54
N ILE A 2 2.37 3.23 -31.27
CA ILE A 2 2.30 1.84 -31.74
C ILE A 2 0.93 1.59 -32.39
N GLU A 3 0.88 0.71 -33.38
CA GLU A 3 -0.38 0.30 -34.00
C GLU A 3 -0.94 -0.92 -33.25
N LEU A 4 -2.13 -0.77 -32.67
CA LEU A 4 -2.85 -1.85 -32.01
C LEU A 4 -4.26 -1.95 -32.58
N ARG A 5 -4.57 -3.12 -33.17
CA ARG A 5 -5.88 -3.39 -33.78
C ARG A 5 -6.31 -2.32 -34.79
N GLY A 6 -5.39 -1.86 -35.64
CA GLY A 6 -5.65 -0.86 -36.69
C GLY A 6 -5.76 0.58 -36.19
N ASN A 7 -5.45 0.85 -34.91
CA ASN A 7 -5.46 2.19 -34.34
C ASN A 7 -4.07 2.58 -33.85
N TRP A 8 -3.64 3.80 -34.19
CA TRP A 8 -2.41 4.39 -33.67
C TRP A 8 -2.64 4.90 -32.26
N VAL A 9 -1.95 4.28 -31.30
CA VAL A 9 -2.04 4.65 -29.89
C VAL A 9 -0.68 5.09 -29.36
N PRO A 10 -0.65 5.93 -28.31
CA PRO A 10 0.58 6.24 -27.60
C PRO A 10 1.25 4.96 -27.09
N ASP A 11 2.56 4.89 -27.26
CA ASP A 11 3.36 3.81 -26.69
C ASP A 11 3.60 4.15 -25.21
N ILE A 12 2.79 3.57 -24.32
CA ILE A 12 2.80 3.88 -22.88
C ILE A 12 3.29 2.64 -22.14
N ASP A 13 4.36 2.81 -21.36
CA ASP A 13 4.76 1.80 -20.39
C ASP A 13 3.73 1.75 -19.24
N LEU A 14 2.87 0.73 -19.29
CA LEU A 14 1.84 0.52 -18.29
C LEU A 14 2.41 0.25 -16.89
N ASN A 15 3.62 -0.29 -16.77
CA ASN A 15 4.25 -0.50 -15.45
C ASN A 15 4.61 0.84 -14.81
N VAL A 16 5.16 1.76 -15.59
CA VAL A 16 5.47 3.12 -15.12
C VAL A 16 4.18 3.84 -14.77
N LEU A 17 3.16 3.78 -15.63
CA LEU A 17 1.87 4.41 -15.38
C LEU A 17 1.21 3.89 -14.09
N GLN A 18 1.27 2.58 -13.84
CA GLN A 18 0.73 1.99 -12.61
C GLN A 18 1.44 2.53 -11.37
N LYS A 19 2.78 2.57 -11.37
CA LYS A 19 3.57 3.09 -10.24
C LYS A 19 3.29 4.57 -9.97
N VAL A 20 3.22 5.39 -11.02
CA VAL A 20 2.87 6.81 -10.90
C VAL A 20 1.44 6.98 -10.36
N THR A 21 0.50 6.16 -10.83
CA THR A 21 -0.88 6.16 -10.33
C THR A 21 -0.92 5.82 -8.83
N LEU A 22 -0.21 4.78 -8.39
CA LEU A 22 -0.11 4.41 -6.97
C LEU A 22 0.51 5.52 -6.12
N LEU A 23 1.56 6.17 -6.63
CA LEU A 23 2.18 7.31 -5.96
C LEU A 23 1.18 8.47 -5.79
N ALA A 24 0.41 8.78 -6.82
CA ALA A 24 -0.64 9.79 -6.76
C ALA A 24 -1.73 9.42 -5.75
N LEU A 25 -2.15 8.14 -5.73
CA LEU A 25 -3.13 7.64 -4.75
C LEU A 25 -2.63 7.71 -3.32
N ALA A 26 -1.34 7.44 -3.08
CA ALA A 26 -0.74 7.54 -1.76
C ALA A 26 -0.82 8.97 -1.19
N HIS A 27 -0.69 9.98 -2.06
CA HIS A 27 -0.75 11.40 -1.71
C HIS A 27 -2.14 12.04 -1.89
N HIS A 28 -3.12 11.29 -2.38
CA HIS A 28 -4.42 11.84 -2.73
C HIS A 28 -5.17 12.39 -1.49
N PRO A 29 -5.66 13.64 -1.47
CA PRO A 29 -6.15 14.29 -0.25
C PRO A 29 -7.51 13.79 0.26
N VAL A 30 -8.20 12.95 -0.52
CA VAL A 30 -9.54 12.40 -0.17
C VAL A 30 -9.49 10.90 0.04
N ASP A 31 -10.53 10.37 0.67
CA ASP A 31 -10.70 8.94 0.93
C ASP A 31 -10.70 8.09 -0.33
N LEU A 32 -10.08 6.92 -0.20
CA LEU A 32 -9.96 5.98 -1.30
C LEU A 32 -11.34 5.44 -1.70
N THR A 33 -11.56 5.33 -3.00
CA THR A 33 -12.74 4.68 -3.57
C THR A 33 -12.55 3.17 -3.62
N GLY A 34 -13.64 2.43 -3.78
CA GLY A 34 -13.59 0.97 -3.93
C GLY A 34 -12.70 0.50 -5.08
N ASN A 35 -12.71 1.21 -6.22
CA ASN A 35 -11.87 0.89 -7.37
C ASN A 35 -10.40 1.19 -7.13
N GLN A 36 -10.08 2.26 -6.39
CA GLN A 36 -8.70 2.58 -6.01
C GLN A 36 -8.12 1.52 -5.05
N ILE A 37 -8.91 1.07 -4.09
CA ILE A 37 -8.52 -0.04 -3.19
C ILE A 37 -8.29 -1.31 -3.98
N ARG A 38 -9.22 -1.66 -4.88
CA ARG A 38 -9.08 -2.83 -5.75
C ARG A 38 -7.80 -2.73 -6.59
N PHE A 39 -7.53 -1.57 -7.18
CA PHE A 39 -6.34 -1.33 -7.99
C PHE A 39 -5.05 -1.56 -7.18
N ILE A 40 -4.94 -0.95 -5.99
CA ILE A 40 -3.81 -1.14 -5.07
C ILE A 40 -3.63 -2.63 -4.73
N ARG A 41 -4.72 -3.30 -4.31
CA ARG A 41 -4.67 -4.72 -3.97
C ARG A 41 -4.21 -5.59 -5.13
N THR A 42 -4.75 -5.37 -6.33
CA THR A 42 -4.40 -6.17 -7.51
C THR A 42 -2.96 -5.94 -7.94
N TRP A 43 -2.44 -4.72 -7.80
CA TRP A 43 -1.04 -4.43 -8.09
C TRP A 43 -0.10 -5.12 -7.09
N LEU A 44 -0.50 -5.21 -5.81
CA LEU A 44 0.22 -6.01 -4.80
C LEU A 44 0.10 -7.53 -5.02
N GLY A 45 -0.73 -8.00 -5.96
CA GLY A 45 -0.93 -9.42 -6.22
C GLY A 45 -1.70 -10.16 -5.12
N LEU A 46 -2.46 -9.45 -4.27
CA LEU A 46 -3.12 -10.04 -3.10
C LEU A 46 -4.58 -10.40 -3.35
N THR A 47 -5.05 -11.48 -2.74
CA THR A 47 -6.49 -11.77 -2.58
C THR A 47 -7.14 -10.80 -1.60
N GLN A 48 -8.48 -10.69 -1.62
CA GLN A 48 -9.21 -9.86 -0.65
C GLN A 48 -8.96 -10.30 0.80
N SER A 49 -8.77 -11.61 1.03
CA SER A 49 -8.47 -12.16 2.35
C SER A 49 -7.06 -11.81 2.82
N GLU A 50 -6.06 -11.91 1.96
CA GLU A 50 -4.67 -11.53 2.28
C GLU A 50 -4.54 -10.03 2.48
N PHE A 51 -5.22 -9.23 1.65
CA PHE A 51 -5.25 -7.78 1.81
C PHE A 51 -5.91 -7.39 3.14
N GLY A 52 -7.02 -8.04 3.51
CA GLY A 52 -7.65 -7.79 4.80
C GLY A 52 -6.73 -8.12 5.96
N LYS A 53 -6.11 -9.31 5.92
CA LYS A 53 -5.11 -9.76 6.90
C LYS A 53 -3.95 -8.78 7.04
N LEU A 54 -3.41 -8.28 5.92
CA LEU A 54 -2.28 -7.35 5.90
C LEU A 54 -2.56 -6.08 6.71
N PHE A 55 -3.78 -5.54 6.61
CA PHE A 55 -4.19 -4.30 7.28
C PHE A 55 -5.06 -4.53 8.53
N GLY A 56 -5.07 -5.75 9.08
CA GLY A 56 -5.81 -6.09 10.30
C GLY A 56 -7.33 -5.98 10.19
N VAL A 57 -7.89 -6.18 8.99
CA VAL A 57 -9.34 -6.12 8.73
C VAL A 57 -9.89 -7.42 8.16
N THR A 58 -11.20 -7.62 8.28
CA THR A 58 -11.84 -8.86 7.84
C THR A 58 -12.00 -8.88 6.32
N HIS A 59 -11.96 -10.08 5.72
CA HIS A 59 -12.27 -10.27 4.29
C HIS A 59 -13.58 -9.61 3.84
N PRO A 60 -14.72 -9.75 4.57
CA PRO A 60 -15.96 -9.06 4.21
C PRO A 60 -15.86 -7.53 4.20
N ALA A 61 -14.99 -6.93 5.01
CA ALA A 61 -14.77 -5.49 4.99
C ALA A 61 -14.16 -5.05 3.65
N VAL A 62 -13.14 -5.77 3.17
CA VAL A 62 -12.51 -5.52 1.86
C VAL A 62 -13.52 -5.68 0.73
N VAL A 63 -14.32 -6.75 0.76
CA VAL A 63 -15.41 -6.97 -0.21
C VAL A 63 -16.39 -5.78 -0.22
N LYS A 64 -16.79 -5.30 0.97
CA LYS A 64 -17.71 -4.16 1.11
C LYS A 64 -17.10 -2.87 0.55
N TRP A 65 -15.81 -2.63 0.76
CA TRP A 65 -15.10 -1.46 0.23
C TRP A 65 -15.04 -1.49 -1.29
N GLU A 66 -14.58 -2.59 -1.88
CA GLU A 66 -14.44 -2.70 -3.34
C GLU A 66 -15.79 -2.63 -4.07
N LYS A 67 -16.87 -3.12 -3.44
CA LYS A 67 -18.24 -2.98 -3.97
C LYS A 67 -18.68 -1.53 -4.15
N LYS A 68 -18.04 -0.54 -3.49
CA LYS A 68 -18.34 0.89 -3.68
C LYS A 68 -17.86 1.46 -5.00
N ARG A 69 -17.03 0.75 -5.78
CA ARG A 69 -16.55 1.17 -7.10
C ARG A 69 -15.97 2.59 -7.07
N ASN A 70 -16.54 3.55 -7.79
CA ASN A 70 -16.07 4.94 -7.86
C ASN A 70 -16.50 5.79 -6.66
N SER A 71 -17.29 5.26 -5.73
CA SER A 71 -17.65 5.96 -4.50
C SER A 71 -16.64 5.70 -3.38
N VAL A 72 -16.55 6.64 -2.45
CA VAL A 72 -15.73 6.55 -1.23
C VAL A 72 -16.06 5.25 -0.48
N ALA A 73 -15.03 4.49 -0.14
CA ALA A 73 -15.16 3.18 0.49
C ALA A 73 -15.56 3.24 1.98
N LYS A 74 -15.42 4.42 2.61
CA LYS A 74 -15.65 4.67 4.04
C LYS A 74 -14.79 3.74 4.92
N ILE A 75 -13.48 3.75 4.65
CA ILE A 75 -12.48 3.07 5.48
C ILE A 75 -12.24 3.93 6.73
N ASN A 76 -11.81 3.33 7.84
CA ASN A 76 -11.35 4.11 8.98
C ASN A 76 -10.04 4.86 8.63
N LEU A 77 -9.74 5.94 9.34
CA LEU A 77 -8.57 6.78 9.05
C LEU A 77 -7.24 6.02 9.21
N THR A 78 -7.13 5.17 10.22
CA THR A 78 -5.90 4.42 10.52
C THR A 78 -5.53 3.47 9.39
N THR A 79 -6.46 2.60 8.96
CA THR A 79 -6.26 1.67 7.85
C THR A 79 -6.01 2.43 6.55
N GLN A 80 -6.66 3.58 6.34
CA GLN A 80 -6.40 4.39 5.16
C GLN A 80 -4.98 4.97 5.14
N ARG A 81 -4.47 5.44 6.29
CA ARG A 81 -3.07 5.88 6.44
C ARG A 81 -2.12 4.71 6.21
N ASP A 82 -2.41 3.56 6.80
CA ASP A 82 -1.57 2.37 6.73
C ASP A 82 -1.43 1.83 5.29
N ILE A 83 -2.54 1.74 4.54
CA ILE A 83 -2.52 1.39 3.11
C ILE A 83 -1.61 2.34 2.32
N ARG A 84 -1.65 3.64 2.61
CA ARG A 84 -0.85 4.64 1.88
C ARG A 84 0.63 4.52 2.22
N LEU A 85 0.96 4.36 3.50
CA LEU A 85 2.34 4.13 3.94
C LEU A 85 2.91 2.83 3.35
N TRP A 86 2.09 1.77 3.28
CA TRP A 86 2.49 0.54 2.63
C TRP A 86 2.78 0.74 1.14
N VAL A 87 1.91 1.45 0.40
CA VAL A 87 2.16 1.78 -1.00
C VAL A 87 3.46 2.57 -1.15
N LEU A 88 3.74 3.55 -0.30
CA LEU A 88 5.00 4.28 -0.32
C LEU A 88 6.21 3.38 -0.06
N ASP A 89 6.14 2.44 0.89
CA ASP A 89 7.20 1.45 1.14
C ASP A 89 7.51 0.55 -0.07
N GLN A 90 6.47 0.20 -0.86
CA GLN A 90 6.64 -0.62 -2.06
C GLN A 90 7.21 0.17 -3.24
N LEU A 91 6.99 1.49 -3.29
CA LEU A 91 7.41 2.34 -4.41
C LEU A 91 8.74 3.05 -4.17
N LEU A 92 9.01 3.49 -2.93
CA LEU A 92 10.14 4.35 -2.61
C LEU A 92 11.26 3.57 -1.91
N THR A 93 12.49 4.00 -2.15
CA THR A 93 13.72 3.29 -1.70
C THR A 93 14.46 4.04 -0.59
N ARG A 94 13.78 4.85 0.23
CA ARG A 94 14.46 5.74 1.19
C ARG A 94 13.95 5.57 2.62
N ASP A 95 14.90 5.67 3.53
CA ASP A 95 14.85 5.48 4.99
C ASP A 95 14.71 4.01 5.45
N GLU A 96 15.85 3.40 5.78
CA GLU A 96 15.91 2.02 6.25
C GLU A 96 15.23 1.82 7.61
N ASP A 97 15.28 2.82 8.49
CA ASP A 97 14.82 2.66 9.87
C ASP A 97 13.30 2.81 9.96
N PHE A 98 12.73 3.75 9.19
CA PHE A 98 11.28 3.77 8.96
C PHE A 98 10.80 2.44 8.40
N ARG A 99 11.48 1.89 7.39
CA ARG A 99 11.11 0.62 6.75
C ARG A 99 11.21 -0.57 7.70
N LYS A 100 12.26 -0.63 8.53
CA LYS A 100 12.40 -1.65 9.58
C LYS A 100 11.22 -1.55 10.56
N ALA A 101 11.01 -0.38 11.17
CA ALA A 101 9.92 -0.13 12.11
C ALA A 101 8.55 -0.49 11.53
N PHE A 102 8.25 0.00 10.32
CA PHE A 102 6.98 -0.22 9.64
C PHE A 102 6.77 -1.69 9.26
N LYS A 103 7.80 -2.38 8.78
CA LYS A 103 7.71 -3.83 8.45
C LYS A 103 7.60 -4.71 9.67
N ILE A 104 8.19 -4.34 10.81
CA ILE A 104 8.06 -5.12 12.05
C ILE A 104 6.59 -5.23 12.43
N VAL A 105 5.86 -4.12 12.45
CA VAL A 105 4.41 -4.08 12.76
C VAL A 105 3.64 -5.07 11.89
N HIS A 106 3.95 -5.12 10.59
CA HIS A 106 3.32 -6.02 9.65
C HIS A 106 3.82 -7.47 9.73
N LYS A 107 5.03 -7.73 10.26
CA LYS A 107 5.59 -9.07 10.51
C LYS A 107 5.14 -9.66 11.86
N THR A 108 4.89 -8.83 12.87
CA THR A 108 4.67 -9.25 14.27
C THR A 108 3.39 -10.05 14.52
N GLN A 109 2.48 -10.16 13.55
CA GLN A 109 1.32 -11.07 13.66
C GLN A 109 1.45 -12.35 12.81
N TYR A 110 2.61 -12.57 12.18
CA TYR A 110 2.85 -13.71 11.26
C TYR A 110 4.18 -14.47 11.51
N THR A 111 4.92 -14.14 12.57
CA THR A 111 6.10 -14.91 12.99
C THR A 111 5.90 -15.50 14.38
N THR A 112 6.05 -16.83 14.50
CA THR A 112 5.97 -17.58 15.76
C THR A 112 7.18 -17.33 16.68
N LYS A 113 8.22 -16.67 16.18
CA LYS A 113 9.37 -16.17 16.97
C LYS A 113 9.61 -14.71 16.66
N ILE A 114 9.58 -13.88 17.70
CA ILE A 114 10.04 -12.50 17.65
C ILE A 114 11.49 -12.53 18.12
N ASP A 115 12.42 -12.37 17.19
CA ASP A 115 13.81 -12.08 17.57
C ASP A 115 13.87 -10.64 18.10
N LEU A 116 14.44 -10.46 19.28
CA LEU A 116 14.64 -9.15 19.89
C LEU A 116 15.53 -8.30 18.98
N ILE A 117 14.98 -7.19 18.49
CA ILE A 117 15.71 -6.25 17.66
C ILE A 117 16.61 -5.45 18.58
N LYS A 118 17.93 -5.62 18.41
CA LYS A 118 18.90 -4.74 19.04
C LYS A 118 18.80 -3.38 18.37
N PHE A 119 18.37 -2.37 19.12
CA PHE A 119 18.43 -0.98 18.69
C PHE A 119 19.81 -0.43 19.06
N ASP A 120 20.64 -0.15 18.05
CA ASP A 120 21.76 0.78 18.23
C ASP A 120 21.16 2.18 18.20
N VAL A 121 20.90 2.74 19.38
CA VAL A 121 20.31 4.08 19.51
C VAL A 121 21.34 5.10 19.00
N PRO A 122 21.01 5.90 17.98
CA PRO A 122 21.89 6.95 17.50
C PRO A 122 22.27 7.92 18.63
N ILE A 123 23.54 8.30 18.73
CA ILE A 123 24.07 9.14 19.83
C ILE A 123 23.35 10.51 19.93
N ASP A 124 22.87 11.02 18.80
CA ASP A 124 22.06 12.24 18.66
C ASP A 124 20.66 12.15 19.29
N LEU A 125 20.14 10.95 19.57
CA LEU A 125 18.92 10.72 20.35
C LEU A 125 19.16 10.65 21.87
N VAL A 126 20.42 10.50 22.30
CA VAL A 126 20.82 10.34 23.71
C VAL A 126 21.37 11.64 24.30
N ALA A 127 21.74 12.61 23.45
CA ALA A 127 22.16 13.93 23.88
C ALA A 127 20.95 14.84 24.19
N VAL A 128 20.43 14.73 25.42
CA VAL A 128 19.60 15.75 26.08
C VAL A 128 20.31 16.24 27.32
#